data_AF-A0A2V8GLH3-F1
#
_entry.id   AF-A0A2V8GLH3-F1
#
_cell.length_a   1.000
_cell.length_b   1.000
_cell.length_c   1.000
_cell.angle_alpha   90.00
_cell.angle_beta   90.00
_cell.angle_gamma   90.00
#
_symmetry.space_group_name_H-M   'P 1'
#
loop_
_entity.id
_entity.type
_entity.pdbx_description
1 polymer ?
#
loop_
_entity_poly.entity_id
_entity_poly.type
_entity_poly.pdbx_seq_one_letter_code
_entity_poly.pdbx_strand_id
1 'polypeptide(L)'
;MPLPPIGLPLPPIGLPPGQLNVPPGTTARPERFGPERPARFDRRGNRGAVILYGSVYGWPYPYQYLPGTPEPSPPSPPPPPLPQSAIGRLRLDLPPGVDPQVYVDGYYAGLLSDANGGELTLDAGTHAIEMREAGYETLHVDVQIPVDRVITYRSGLKPIAPPPSPAIAAPPPPPPAPATIYMIPRCYVGNIPPSQALLPAGCDARDAVEFPPAR
;
A
#
# COMPACT_ATOMS: atom_id res chain seq x y z
N MET A 1 -39.94 21.28 40.18
CA MET A 1 -40.60 20.51 39.10
C MET A 1 -39.86 19.18 38.95
N PRO A 2 -40.42 18.03 39.37
CA PRO A 2 -39.83 16.72 39.09
C PRO A 2 -40.32 16.21 37.72
N LEU A 3 -39.39 15.74 36.90
CA LEU A 3 -39.68 15.10 35.60
C LEU A 3 -40.13 13.64 35.82
N PRO A 4 -41.05 13.10 34.99
CA PRO A 4 -41.58 11.74 35.13
C PRO A 4 -40.61 10.67 34.60
N PRO A 5 -40.71 9.40 35.09
CA PRO A 5 -39.91 8.28 34.63
C PRO A 5 -40.43 7.74 33.28
N ILE A 6 -39.54 7.63 32.30
CA ILE A 6 -39.80 6.96 31.02
C ILE A 6 -39.38 5.49 31.18
N GLY A 7 -40.35 4.60 31.32
CA GLY A 7 -40.19 3.17 30.99
C GLY A 7 -40.06 3.01 29.47
N LEU A 8 -39.35 2.03 28.93
CA LEU A 8 -39.65 0.59 28.99
C LEU A 8 -38.45 -0.22 28.37
N PRO A 9 -38.45 -1.57 28.46
CA PRO A 9 -37.29 -2.38 28.87
C PRO A 9 -36.40 -2.89 27.73
N LEU A 10 -35.17 -3.23 28.11
CA LEU A 10 -34.21 -4.00 27.32
C LEU A 10 -34.80 -5.37 26.92
N PRO A 11 -34.72 -5.79 25.64
CA PRO A 11 -35.04 -7.16 25.26
C PRO A 11 -33.97 -8.14 25.76
N PRO A 12 -34.35 -9.33 26.25
CA PRO A 12 -33.38 -10.38 26.58
C PRO A 12 -32.70 -10.90 25.31
N ILE A 13 -31.37 -11.01 25.36
CA ILE A 13 -30.57 -11.76 24.40
C ILE A 13 -30.95 -13.23 24.57
N GLY A 14 -31.74 -13.76 23.64
CA GLY A 14 -32.11 -15.17 23.56
C GLY A 14 -32.17 -15.58 22.10
N LEU A 15 -31.33 -16.54 21.73
CA LEU A 15 -31.32 -17.18 20.42
C LEU A 15 -32.70 -17.78 20.08
N PRO A 16 -33.13 -17.78 18.81
CA PRO A 16 -34.32 -18.53 18.40
C PRO A 16 -34.00 -20.03 18.35
N PRO A 17 -34.80 -20.91 18.96
CA PRO A 17 -34.83 -22.31 18.54
C PRO A 17 -35.55 -22.39 17.19
N GLY A 18 -34.79 -22.77 16.15
CA GLY A 18 -35.36 -23.14 14.87
C GLY A 18 -36.30 -24.34 15.05
N GLN A 19 -37.58 -24.13 14.73
CA GLN A 19 -38.59 -25.16 14.70
C GLN A 19 -38.33 -26.11 13.53
N LEU A 20 -37.91 -27.35 13.81
CA LEU A 20 -38.03 -28.45 12.87
C LEU A 20 -39.42 -29.07 13.03
N ASN A 21 -40.29 -28.85 12.05
CA ASN A 21 -41.56 -29.55 11.89
C ASN A 21 -41.41 -30.51 10.69
N VAL A 22 -41.31 -31.82 10.96
CA VAL A 22 -41.40 -32.91 9.96
C VAL A 22 -42.29 -34.02 10.57
N PRO A 23 -43.28 -34.57 9.84
CA PRO A 23 -44.39 -35.39 10.37
C PRO A 23 -43.99 -36.83 10.80
N PRO A 24 -44.90 -37.56 11.50
CA PRO A 24 -44.62 -38.87 12.07
C PRO A 24 -44.72 -40.00 11.04
N GLY A 25 -43.67 -40.82 10.96
CA GLY A 25 -43.64 -42.08 10.20
C GLY A 25 -43.49 -43.26 11.16
N THR A 26 -44.45 -44.16 11.08
CA THR A 26 -44.77 -45.26 11.99
C THR A 26 -43.79 -46.45 11.93
N THR A 27 -43.57 -47.03 13.11
CA THR A 27 -43.35 -48.46 13.42
C THR A 27 -42.13 -49.24 12.91
N ALA A 28 -41.41 -49.78 13.91
CA ALA A 28 -40.92 -51.15 14.06
C ALA A 28 -39.58 -51.55 13.39
N ARG A 29 -38.56 -51.76 14.23
CA ARG A 29 -37.94 -53.09 14.52
C ARG A 29 -36.54 -52.92 15.17
N PRO A 30 -36.24 -53.51 16.34
CA PRO A 30 -34.88 -53.53 16.85
C PRO A 30 -34.10 -54.76 16.35
N GLU A 31 -32.78 -54.62 16.48
CA GLU A 31 -31.71 -55.63 16.41
C GLU A 31 -31.15 -56.05 15.04
N ARG A 32 -29.89 -55.62 14.80
CA ARG A 32 -28.77 -56.56 14.72
C ARG A 32 -27.42 -55.90 14.96
N PHE A 33 -26.74 -56.37 15.99
CA PHE A 33 -25.30 -56.31 16.21
C PHE A 33 -24.52 -56.76 14.96
N GLY A 34 -23.43 -56.05 14.64
CA GLY A 34 -22.43 -56.47 13.65
C GLY A 34 -21.21 -55.53 13.66
N PRO A 35 -19.97 -56.03 13.67
CA PRO A 35 -18.80 -55.31 14.18
C PRO A 35 -18.14 -54.38 13.16
N GLU A 36 -17.39 -53.44 13.72
CA GLU A 36 -16.58 -52.41 13.09
C GLU A 36 -15.68 -52.94 11.95
N ARG A 37 -15.63 -52.18 10.85
CA ARG A 37 -14.54 -52.23 9.87
C ARG A 37 -14.05 -50.81 9.65
N PRO A 38 -12.78 -50.47 9.97
CA PRO A 38 -12.27 -49.15 9.65
C PRO A 38 -12.15 -49.00 8.13
N ALA A 39 -12.73 -47.90 7.64
CA ALA A 39 -12.62 -47.46 6.26
C ALA A 39 -11.15 -47.27 5.90
N ARG A 40 -10.69 -48.02 4.90
CA ARG A 40 -9.37 -47.83 4.30
C ARG A 40 -9.36 -46.49 3.56
N PHE A 41 -8.35 -45.69 3.85
CA PHE A 41 -8.00 -44.48 3.13
C PHE A 41 -7.88 -44.76 1.62
N ASP A 42 -8.72 -44.10 0.84
CA ASP A 42 -8.53 -43.93 -0.60
C ASP A 42 -7.31 -43.04 -0.85
N ARG A 43 -6.21 -43.64 -1.29
CA ARG A 43 -5.11 -42.90 -1.95
C ARG A 43 -5.18 -43.15 -3.44
N ARG A 44 -5.93 -42.27 -4.09
CA ARG A 44 -5.91 -42.08 -5.54
C ARG A 44 -4.51 -41.64 -5.98
N GLY A 45 -3.90 -42.43 -6.85
CA GLY A 45 -2.91 -41.98 -7.82
C GLY A 45 -1.45 -42.27 -7.50
N ASN A 46 -0.92 -43.38 -8.04
CA ASN A 46 0.33 -43.31 -8.79
C ASN A 46 0.47 -44.51 -9.76
N ARG A 47 0.16 -44.23 -11.03
CA ARG A 47 0.81 -44.69 -12.25
C ARG A 47 1.53 -46.05 -12.16
N GLY A 48 0.88 -47.07 -12.70
CA GLY A 48 1.47 -48.39 -12.90
C GLY A 48 2.67 -48.35 -13.86
N ALA A 49 3.81 -48.83 -13.39
CA ALA A 49 4.91 -49.22 -14.25
C ALA A 49 4.71 -50.70 -14.62
N VAL A 50 4.24 -50.96 -15.84
CA VAL A 50 4.19 -52.31 -16.40
C VAL A 50 5.60 -52.62 -16.92
N ILE A 51 6.29 -53.56 -16.27
CA ILE A 51 7.58 -54.08 -16.75
C ILE A 51 7.28 -55.19 -17.76
N LEU A 52 7.48 -54.90 -19.04
CA LEU A 52 7.36 -55.87 -20.13
C LEU A 52 8.70 -56.61 -20.28
N TYR A 53 8.73 -57.90 -19.94
CA TYR A 53 9.84 -58.79 -20.27
C TYR A 53 9.75 -59.17 -21.75
N GLY A 54 10.57 -58.54 -22.59
CA GLY A 54 10.82 -58.97 -23.97
C GLY A 54 12.00 -59.93 -24.03
N SER A 55 11.74 -61.19 -24.37
CA SER A 55 12.79 -62.19 -24.61
C SER A 55 13.57 -61.84 -25.88
N VAL A 56 14.82 -61.39 -25.73
CA VAL A 56 15.74 -61.20 -26.86
C VAL A 56 16.57 -62.47 -27.06
N TYR A 57 16.57 -62.97 -28.29
CA TYR A 57 17.20 -64.20 -28.75
C TYR A 57 18.70 -64.24 -28.43
N GLY A 58 19.17 -65.40 -27.95
CA GLY A 58 20.58 -65.70 -27.72
C GLY A 58 21.33 -66.04 -29.00
N TRP A 59 22.49 -65.41 -29.18
CA TRP A 59 23.56 -65.83 -30.09
C TRP A 59 24.86 -65.90 -29.28
N PRO A 60 25.62 -67.01 -29.33
CA PRO A 60 26.82 -67.18 -28.51
C PRO A 60 28.02 -66.56 -29.22
N TYR A 61 28.47 -65.38 -28.75
CA TYR A 61 29.79 -64.87 -29.09
C TYR A 61 30.81 -65.30 -28.02
N PRO A 62 32.01 -65.74 -28.41
CA PRO A 62 33.04 -66.19 -27.48
C PRO A 62 33.62 -65.02 -26.67
N TYR A 63 33.72 -65.22 -25.35
CA TYR A 63 34.33 -64.29 -24.40
C TYR A 63 35.77 -63.94 -24.82
N GLN A 64 35.99 -62.71 -25.26
CA GLN A 64 37.30 -62.07 -25.18
C GLN A 64 37.38 -61.35 -23.84
N TYR A 65 38.40 -61.66 -23.05
CA TYR A 65 38.71 -60.98 -21.79
C TYR A 65 38.93 -59.48 -22.06
N LEU A 66 38.01 -58.63 -21.58
CA LEU A 66 38.21 -57.19 -21.47
C LEU A 66 38.80 -56.89 -20.08
N PRO A 67 40.01 -56.31 -19.97
CA PRO A 67 40.52 -55.84 -18.69
C PRO A 67 39.91 -54.46 -18.40
N GLY A 68 39.30 -54.32 -17.22
CA GLY A 68 38.86 -53.02 -16.71
C GLY A 68 37.37 -52.98 -16.41
N THR A 69 36.96 -53.51 -15.26
CA THR A 69 35.76 -53.02 -14.60
C THR A 69 35.98 -51.55 -14.29
N PRO A 70 35.18 -50.60 -14.83
CA PRO A 70 35.23 -49.24 -14.33
C PRO A 70 34.83 -49.29 -12.86
N GLU A 71 35.75 -48.85 -12.01
CA GLU A 71 35.53 -48.72 -10.58
C GLU A 71 34.25 -47.92 -10.33
N PRO A 72 33.32 -48.38 -9.47
CA PRO A 72 32.12 -47.61 -9.16
C PRO A 72 32.56 -46.25 -8.60
N SER A 73 32.24 -45.18 -9.33
CA SER A 73 32.56 -43.83 -8.89
C SER A 73 31.95 -43.60 -7.50
N PRO A 74 32.68 -42.98 -6.57
CA PRO A 74 32.16 -42.69 -5.25
C PRO A 74 30.85 -41.88 -5.38
N PRO A 75 29.85 -42.13 -4.51
CA PRO A 75 28.60 -41.39 -4.57
C PRO A 75 28.90 -39.89 -4.44
N SER A 76 28.46 -39.11 -5.43
CA SER A 76 28.61 -37.66 -5.41
C SER A 76 28.02 -37.12 -4.11
N PRO A 77 28.69 -36.16 -3.44
CA PRO A 77 28.11 -35.51 -2.28
C PRO A 77 26.75 -34.92 -2.66
N PRO A 78 25.77 -34.93 -1.75
CA PRO A 78 24.48 -34.32 -2.02
C PRO A 78 24.70 -32.86 -2.44
N PRO A 79 23.96 -32.35 -3.44
CA PRO A 79 24.06 -30.96 -3.80
C PRO A 79 23.82 -30.08 -2.56
N PRO A 80 24.52 -28.95 -2.42
CA PRO A 80 24.25 -28.03 -1.32
C PRO A 80 22.75 -27.69 -1.32
N PRO A 81 22.12 -27.54 -0.14
CA PRO A 81 20.74 -27.08 -0.09
C PRO A 81 20.65 -25.79 -0.92
N LEU A 82 19.74 -25.78 -1.89
CA LEU A 82 19.41 -24.57 -2.62
C LEU A 82 19.09 -23.48 -1.59
N PRO A 83 19.46 -22.21 -1.82
CA PRO A 83 19.02 -21.13 -0.96
C PRO A 83 17.50 -21.23 -0.89
N GLN A 84 16.99 -21.61 0.29
CA GLN A 84 15.57 -21.53 0.55
C GLN A 84 15.29 -20.03 0.45
N SER A 85 14.48 -19.62 -0.54
CA SER A 85 13.93 -18.28 -0.58
C SER A 85 13.24 -18.09 0.75
N ALA A 86 13.94 -17.42 1.66
CA ALA A 86 13.43 -17.09 2.96
C ALA A 86 12.35 -16.06 2.65
N ILE A 87 11.09 -16.40 2.86
CA ILE A 87 9.96 -15.53 2.50
C ILE A 87 9.52 -14.81 3.76
N GLY A 88 9.20 -13.53 3.65
CA GLY A 88 8.56 -12.75 4.69
C GLY A 88 7.27 -12.11 4.19
N ARG A 89 6.56 -11.46 5.11
CA ARG A 89 5.33 -10.72 4.78
C ARG A 89 5.43 -9.29 5.27
N LEU A 90 5.05 -8.36 4.42
CA LEU A 90 4.95 -6.95 4.72
C LEU A 90 3.49 -6.53 4.72
N ARG A 91 3.02 -5.95 5.82
CA ARG A 91 1.69 -5.38 5.94
C ARG A 91 1.79 -3.86 5.93
N LEU A 92 1.22 -3.23 4.91
CA LEU A 92 1.13 -1.78 4.76
C LEU A 92 -0.18 -1.31 5.37
N ASP A 93 -0.10 -0.36 6.31
CA ASP A 93 -1.23 0.17 7.07
C ASP A 93 -1.28 1.70 6.87
N LEU A 94 -2.18 2.13 5.97
CA LEU A 94 -2.38 3.52 5.55
C LEU A 94 -3.73 4.05 6.02
N PRO A 95 -3.90 5.38 6.16
CA PRO A 95 -5.18 5.97 6.52
C PRO A 95 -6.28 5.63 5.50
N PRO A 96 -7.54 5.48 5.93
CA PRO A 96 -8.64 5.09 5.07
C PRO A 96 -8.90 6.13 3.97
N GLY A 97 -9.19 5.65 2.75
CA GLY A 97 -9.48 6.49 1.58
C GLY A 97 -8.28 6.83 0.70
N VAL A 98 -7.10 6.27 1.00
CA VAL A 98 -5.88 6.40 0.18
C VAL A 98 -5.56 5.02 -0.39
N ASP A 99 -5.44 4.91 -1.72
CA ASP A 99 -5.22 3.61 -2.38
C ASP A 99 -4.03 3.65 -3.35
N PRO A 100 -2.81 3.76 -2.81
CA PRO A 100 -1.62 3.94 -3.63
C PRO A 100 -1.30 2.71 -4.47
N GLN A 101 -0.71 2.97 -5.63
CA GLN A 101 0.03 1.98 -6.40
C GLN A 101 1.33 1.64 -5.66
N VAL A 102 1.50 0.37 -5.32
CA VAL A 102 2.67 -0.15 -4.60
C VAL A 102 3.65 -0.76 -5.60
N TYR A 103 4.90 -0.33 -5.49
CA TYR A 103 6.03 -0.89 -6.22
C TYR A 103 7.04 -1.45 -5.23
N VAL A 104 7.57 -2.64 -5.51
CA VAL A 104 8.62 -3.27 -4.71
C VAL A 104 9.82 -3.55 -5.59
N ASP A 105 10.97 -3.01 -5.22
CA ASP A 105 12.22 -3.08 -5.99
C ASP A 105 12.04 -2.64 -7.46
N GLY A 106 11.13 -1.68 -7.67
CA GLY A 106 10.74 -1.18 -8.99
C GLY A 106 9.67 -1.99 -9.73
N TYR A 107 9.21 -3.13 -9.17
CA TYR A 107 8.14 -3.95 -9.76
C TYR A 107 6.77 -3.56 -9.23
N TYR A 108 5.81 -3.37 -10.13
CA TYR A 108 4.43 -3.08 -9.75
C TYR A 108 3.78 -4.29 -9.07
N ALA A 109 3.44 -4.15 -7.79
CA ALA A 109 2.82 -5.20 -6.99
C ALA A 109 1.29 -5.13 -6.98
N GLY A 110 0.71 -3.97 -7.30
CA GLY A 110 -0.74 -3.75 -7.34
C GLY A 110 -1.15 -2.48 -6.58
N LEU A 111 -2.46 -2.31 -6.42
CA LEU A 111 -3.05 -1.34 -5.50
C LEU A 111 -3.00 -1.88 -4.06
N LEU A 112 -2.94 -0.98 -3.08
CA LEU A 112 -2.98 -1.37 -1.68
C LEU A 112 -4.27 -2.15 -1.33
N SER A 113 -5.42 -1.73 -1.88
CA SER A 113 -6.70 -2.43 -1.70
C SER A 113 -6.71 -3.84 -2.29
N ASP A 114 -5.99 -4.06 -3.38
CA ASP A 114 -5.92 -5.36 -4.06
C ASP A 114 -5.00 -6.36 -3.35
N ALA A 115 -4.03 -5.85 -2.56
CA ALA A 115 -3.04 -6.65 -1.85
C ALA A 115 -3.61 -7.26 -0.55
N ASN A 116 -4.67 -8.07 -0.59
CA ASN A 116 -5.23 -8.80 0.57
C ASN A 116 -5.29 -7.97 1.88
N GLY A 117 -5.65 -6.69 1.81
CA GLY A 117 -5.63 -5.77 2.97
C GLY A 117 -4.24 -5.22 3.31
N GLY A 118 -3.42 -4.91 2.29
CA GLY A 118 -2.07 -4.37 2.40
C GLY A 118 -0.98 -5.40 2.71
N GLU A 119 -1.26 -6.71 2.66
CA GLU A 119 -0.29 -7.77 2.95
C GLU A 119 0.39 -8.29 1.67
N LEU A 120 1.69 -8.06 1.58
CA LEU A 120 2.54 -8.44 0.46
C LEU A 120 3.54 -9.51 0.89
N THR A 121 3.65 -10.56 0.09
CA THR A 121 4.62 -11.64 0.32
C THR A 121 5.86 -11.35 -0.50
N LEU A 122 7.00 -11.17 0.17
CA LEU A 122 8.27 -10.76 -0.42
C LEU A 122 9.39 -11.67 0.08
N ASP A 123 10.51 -11.69 -0.63
CA ASP A 123 11.71 -12.36 -0.13
C ASP A 123 12.19 -11.67 1.16
N ALA A 124 12.98 -12.39 1.96
CA ALA A 124 13.58 -11.87 3.18
C ALA A 124 14.87 -11.17 2.79
N GLY A 125 14.97 -9.91 3.18
CA GLY A 125 16.02 -9.04 2.69
C GLY A 125 15.67 -7.57 2.89
N THR A 126 16.50 -6.70 2.35
CA THR A 126 16.18 -5.27 2.25
C THR A 126 15.45 -5.07 0.93
N HIS A 127 14.25 -4.52 1.00
CA HIS A 127 13.42 -4.22 -0.16
C HIS A 127 13.09 -2.73 -0.18
N ALA A 128 13.16 -2.14 -1.37
CA ALA A 128 12.80 -0.75 -1.61
C ALA A 128 11.32 -0.70 -2.02
N ILE A 129 10.48 -0.10 -1.18
CA ILE A 129 9.05 0.04 -1.44
C ILE A 129 8.77 1.47 -1.87
N GLU A 130 8.09 1.61 -3.01
CA GLU A 130 7.60 2.89 -3.49
C GLU A 130 6.07 2.90 -3.50
N MET A 131 5.48 3.94 -2.96
CA MET A 131 4.03 4.14 -2.97
C MET A 131 3.71 5.41 -3.75
N ARG A 132 2.97 5.25 -4.83
CA ARG A 132 2.58 6.33 -5.74
C ARG A 132 1.07 6.49 -5.69
N GLU A 133 0.62 7.72 -5.44
CA GLU A 133 -0.79 8.02 -5.48
C GLU A 133 -1.02 9.39 -6.11
N ALA A 134 -2.08 9.52 -6.91
CA ALA A 134 -2.39 10.77 -7.58
C ALA A 134 -2.71 11.88 -6.56
N GLY A 135 -2.00 13.00 -6.64
CA GLY A 135 -2.16 14.11 -5.69
C GLY A 135 -1.39 13.94 -4.37
N TYR A 136 -0.55 12.91 -4.26
CA TYR A 136 0.33 12.69 -3.12
C TYR A 136 1.80 12.59 -3.54
N GLU A 137 2.69 12.93 -2.61
CA GLU A 137 4.14 12.81 -2.77
C GLU A 137 4.50 11.32 -2.79
N THR A 138 5.33 10.91 -3.75
CA THR A 138 5.79 9.52 -3.84
C THR A 138 6.65 9.19 -2.62
N LEU A 139 6.24 8.19 -1.85
CA LEU A 139 7.00 7.74 -0.68
C LEU A 139 7.94 6.61 -1.10
N HIS A 140 9.23 6.74 -0.76
CA HIS A 140 10.23 5.69 -0.91
C HIS A 140 10.68 5.23 0.48
N VAL A 141 10.62 3.93 0.73
CA VAL A 141 10.98 3.35 2.03
C VAL A 141 11.77 2.07 1.83
N ASP A 142 12.94 2.01 2.44
CA ASP A 142 13.71 0.77 2.55
C ASP A 142 13.28 0.02 3.81
N VAL A 143 12.73 -1.18 3.64
CA VAL A 143 12.29 -2.03 4.76
C VAL A 143 13.07 -3.33 4.75
N GLN A 144 13.58 -3.72 5.92
CA GLN A 144 14.21 -5.01 6.12
C GLN A 144 13.17 -6.05 6.53
N ILE A 145 12.95 -7.03 5.66
CA ILE A 145 11.94 -8.08 5.83
C ILE A 145 12.58 -9.31 6.48
N PRO A 146 12.18 -9.67 7.71
CA PRO A 146 12.65 -10.87 8.40
C PRO A 146 12.01 -12.14 7.85
N VAL A 147 12.77 -13.23 7.89
CA VAL A 147 12.32 -14.57 7.49
C VAL A 147 11.11 -15.03 8.30
N ASP A 148 10.09 -15.56 7.62
CA ASP A 148 8.87 -16.16 8.20
C ASP A 148 8.11 -15.25 9.18
N ARG A 149 8.27 -13.93 9.04
CA ARG A 149 7.65 -12.94 9.93
C ARG A 149 6.88 -11.90 9.13
N VAL A 150 5.88 -11.33 9.81
CA VAL A 150 5.07 -10.22 9.30
C VAL A 150 5.56 -8.92 9.92
N ILE A 151 5.92 -7.93 9.11
CA ILE A 151 6.18 -6.56 9.56
C ILE A 151 5.01 -5.68 9.18
N THR A 152 4.51 -4.90 10.13
CA THR A 152 3.50 -3.86 9.84
C THR A 152 4.18 -2.51 9.71
N TYR A 153 4.09 -1.90 8.53
CA TYR A 153 4.57 -0.56 8.27
C TYR A 153 3.40 0.41 8.23
N ARG A 154 3.38 1.35 9.19
CA ARG A 154 2.37 2.41 9.31
C ARG A 154 2.93 3.72 8.84
N SER A 155 2.34 4.31 7.80
CA SER A 155 2.74 5.62 7.31
C SER A 155 1.55 6.37 6.69
N GLY A 156 1.67 7.69 6.62
CA GLY A 156 0.72 8.55 5.89
C GLY A 156 1.40 9.14 4.66
N LEU A 157 0.68 9.18 3.53
CA LEU A 157 1.14 9.90 2.35
C LEU A 157 0.92 11.39 2.53
N LYS A 158 1.92 12.18 2.14
CA LYS A 158 1.83 13.64 2.17
C LYS A 158 1.16 14.13 0.89
N PRO A 159 0.02 14.83 0.96
CA PRO A 159 -0.61 15.37 -0.24
C PRO A 159 0.31 16.40 -0.88
N ILE A 160 0.46 16.33 -2.20
CA ILE A 160 1.07 17.40 -2.98
C ILE A 160 0.07 18.54 -2.92
N ALA A 161 0.43 19.61 -2.21
CA ALA A 161 -0.36 20.82 -2.23
C ALA A 161 -0.56 21.19 -3.71
N PRO A 162 -1.82 21.35 -4.19
CA PRO A 162 -2.02 21.84 -5.54
C PRO A 162 -1.21 23.14 -5.67
N PRO A 163 -0.58 23.37 -6.85
CA PRO A 163 0.12 24.64 -7.06
C PRO A 163 -0.83 25.76 -6.63
N PRO A 164 -0.35 26.78 -5.91
CA PRO A 164 -1.21 27.85 -5.44
C PRO A 164 -2.04 28.30 -6.62
N SER A 165 -3.36 28.13 -6.51
CA SER A 165 -4.29 28.60 -7.54
C SER A 165 -3.89 30.05 -7.83
N PRO A 166 -3.82 30.49 -9.11
CA PRO A 166 -3.31 31.82 -9.47
C PRO A 166 -4.10 33.00 -8.86
N ALA A 167 -5.03 32.75 -7.94
CA ALA A 167 -5.79 33.72 -7.18
C ALA A 167 -5.04 34.50 -6.08
N ILE A 168 -3.74 34.28 -5.82
CA ILE A 168 -2.97 35.17 -4.91
C ILE A 168 -1.54 35.45 -5.37
N ALA A 169 -1.24 35.36 -6.66
CA ALA A 169 -0.32 36.36 -7.20
C ALA A 169 -1.19 37.60 -7.35
N ALA A 170 -1.14 38.52 -6.36
CA ALA A 170 -1.72 39.84 -6.56
C ALA A 170 -1.31 40.32 -7.96
N PRO A 171 -2.24 40.85 -8.78
CA PRO A 171 -1.83 41.45 -10.05
C PRO A 171 -0.65 42.37 -9.74
N PRO A 172 0.42 42.38 -10.56
CA PRO A 172 1.54 43.28 -10.33
C PRO A 172 0.96 44.66 -10.05
N PRO A 173 1.41 45.36 -8.98
CA PRO A 173 0.86 46.65 -8.63
C PRO A 173 0.83 47.49 -9.91
N PRO A 174 -0.28 48.21 -10.17
CA PRO A 174 -0.34 49.06 -11.35
C PRO A 174 0.92 49.92 -11.37
N PRO A 175 1.52 50.15 -12.57
CA PRO A 175 2.70 51.01 -12.65
C PRO A 175 2.38 52.32 -11.92
N PRO A 176 3.35 52.86 -11.14
CA PRO A 176 3.12 54.10 -10.41
C PRO A 176 2.59 55.13 -11.39
N ALA A 177 1.40 55.67 -11.11
CA ALA A 177 0.82 56.69 -11.95
C ALA A 177 1.81 57.87 -12.04
N PRO A 178 1.92 58.54 -13.21
CA PRO A 178 2.74 59.73 -13.33
C PRO A 178 2.30 60.74 -12.26
N ALA A 179 3.21 61.06 -11.34
CA ALA A 179 2.93 61.90 -10.18
C ALA A 179 3.62 63.26 -10.30
N THR A 180 2.87 64.32 -9.96
CA THR A 180 3.41 65.68 -9.82
C THR A 180 4.23 65.77 -8.53
N ILE A 181 5.46 66.28 -8.61
CA ILE A 181 6.29 66.55 -7.44
C ILE A 181 6.07 68.00 -7.00
N TYR A 182 5.76 68.21 -5.72
CA TYR A 182 5.63 69.53 -5.12
C TYR A 182 6.85 69.81 -4.24
N MET A 183 7.41 71.02 -4.37
CA MET A 183 8.56 71.47 -3.59
C MET A 183 8.27 72.80 -2.90
N ILE A 184 8.43 72.84 -1.59
CA ILE A 184 8.55 74.08 -0.81
C ILE A 184 9.96 74.08 -0.22
N PRO A 185 10.82 75.06 -0.56
CA PRO A 185 12.20 75.11 -0.10
C PRO A 185 12.30 74.94 1.42
N ARG A 186 13.14 73.99 1.86
CA ARG A 186 13.37 73.62 3.29
C ARG A 186 12.17 73.05 4.05
N CYS A 187 11.01 72.89 3.42
CA CYS A 187 9.75 72.54 4.08
C CYS A 187 9.15 71.22 3.61
N TYR A 188 9.07 71.01 2.28
CA TYR A 188 8.34 69.89 1.72
C TYR A 188 8.90 69.49 0.34
N VAL A 189 9.11 68.20 0.13
CA VAL A 189 9.32 67.61 -1.20
C VAL A 189 8.53 66.31 -1.22
N GLY A 190 7.55 66.19 -2.12
CA GLY A 190 6.73 64.99 -2.18
C GLY A 190 5.72 64.99 -3.32
N ASN A 191 4.97 63.90 -3.43
CA ASN A 191 3.96 63.64 -4.45
C ASN A 191 2.52 63.91 -3.98
N ILE A 192 2.36 64.53 -2.81
CA ILE A 192 1.07 64.91 -2.23
C ILE A 192 0.99 66.44 -2.28
N PRO A 193 -0.13 67.03 -2.70
CA PRO A 193 -0.26 68.48 -2.71
C PRO A 193 -0.09 69.02 -1.27
N PRO A 194 0.64 70.12 -1.07
CA PRO A 194 0.98 70.65 0.26
C PRO A 194 -0.23 71.11 1.06
N SER A 195 -1.39 71.33 0.41
CA SER A 195 -2.67 71.55 1.08
C SER A 195 -3.23 70.31 1.77
N GLN A 196 -2.81 69.12 1.36
CA GLN A 196 -3.19 67.83 1.95
C GLN A 196 -2.06 67.22 2.80
N ALA A 197 -0.86 67.79 2.76
CA ALA A 197 0.28 67.37 3.58
C ALA A 197 0.29 68.13 4.92
N LEU A 198 0.71 67.44 5.99
CA LEU A 198 0.94 68.08 7.28
C LEU A 198 2.27 68.85 7.23
N LEU A 199 2.20 70.17 6.99
CA LEU A 199 3.39 71.02 6.88
C LEU A 199 3.98 71.40 8.25
N PRO A 200 5.31 71.53 8.36
CA PRO A 200 5.96 72.05 9.57
C PRO A 200 5.55 73.50 9.88
N ALA A 201 5.64 73.90 11.15
CA ALA A 201 5.36 75.27 11.57
C ALA A 201 6.29 76.27 10.86
N GLY A 202 5.70 77.28 10.21
CA GLY A 202 6.42 78.29 9.43
C GLY A 202 6.52 78.03 7.92
N CYS A 203 5.89 76.96 7.42
CA CYS A 203 5.79 76.64 5.99
C CYS A 203 4.38 76.96 5.46
N ASP A 204 4.28 77.62 4.30
CA ASP A 204 3.00 77.93 3.64
C ASP A 204 2.86 77.13 2.33
N ALA A 205 1.65 76.63 2.04
CA ALA A 205 1.37 75.88 0.82
C ALA A 205 1.47 76.75 -0.45
N ARG A 206 1.39 78.08 -0.31
CA ARG A 206 1.51 79.05 -1.43
C ARG A 206 2.93 79.14 -2.00
N ASP A 207 3.94 78.76 -1.21
CA ASP A 207 5.35 78.76 -1.63
C ASP A 207 5.74 77.50 -2.41
N ALA A 208 4.75 76.68 -2.78
CA ALA A 208 4.95 75.42 -3.47
C ALA A 208 5.19 75.63 -4.97
N VAL A 209 6.24 74.98 -5.47
CA VAL A 209 6.54 74.84 -6.90
C VAL A 209 6.11 73.44 -7.34
N GLU A 210 5.31 73.38 -8.40
CA GLU A 210 4.83 72.12 -9.00
C GLU A 210 5.74 71.67 -10.15
N PHE A 211 6.13 70.41 -10.13
CA PHE A 211 6.89 69.75 -11.17
C PHE A 211 6.02 68.65 -11.78
N PRO A 212 5.38 68.89 -12.93
CA PRO A 212 4.53 67.90 -13.58
C PRO A 212 5.36 66.68 -14.03
N PRO A 213 4.74 65.50 -14.13
CA PRO A 213 5.41 64.30 -14.60
C PRO A 213 5.92 64.50 -16.04
N ALA A 214 7.10 63.94 -16.33
CA ALA A 214 7.66 63.94 -17.67
C ALA A 214 6.74 63.16 -18.62
N ARG A 215 6.45 63.76 -19.79
CA ARG A 215 5.66 63.14 -20.87
C ARG A 215 6.47 62.13 -21.66
#